data_AF-A0A8D8E2D8-F1
#
_entry.id   AF-A0A8D8E2D8-F1
#
_cell.length_a   1.000
_cell.length_b   1.000
_cell.length_c   1.000
_cell.angle_alpha   90.00
_cell.angle_beta   90.00
_cell.angle_gamma   90.00
#
_symmetry.space_group_name_H-M   'P 1'
#
loop_
_entity.id
_entity.type
_entity.pdbx_description
1 polymer ?
#
loop_
_entity_poly.entity_id
_entity_poly.type
_entity_poly.pdbx_seq_one_letter_code
_entity_poly.pdbx_strand_id
1 'polypeptide(L)'
;ILAQDLLEMHGDLYDRHDSVALSWQHRYDRLMAEINLVRPDILCLQELQDDHREQFSNGLANFNYGVLYKKRTGDKPDGCAIFFRRDLFELVDYQDVEYYQPSVKLLDRENVALI
;
A
#
# COMPACT_ATOMS: atom_id res chain seq x y z
N ILE A 1 4.89 4.17 6.60
CA ILE A 1 3.56 4.10 7.23
C ILE A 1 2.55 4.45 6.16
N LEU A 2 1.80 3.47 5.66
CA LEU A 2 0.88 3.73 4.56
C LEU A 2 -0.57 3.30 4.75
N ALA A 3 -1.00 3.08 6.00
CA ALA A 3 -2.41 3.18 6.37
C ALA A 3 -2.58 4.28 7.42
N GLN A 4 -3.58 5.14 7.24
CA GLN A 4 -3.93 6.17 8.24
C GLN A 4 -4.53 5.51 9.48
N ASP A 5 -5.41 4.53 9.30
CA ASP A 5 -6.08 3.83 10.40
C ASP A 5 -5.09 3.12 11.32
N LEU A 6 -4.03 2.51 10.76
CA LEU A 6 -2.98 1.86 11.55
C LEU A 6 -2.13 2.88 12.32
N LEU A 7 -1.87 4.05 11.73
CA LEU A 7 -1.16 5.14 12.40
C LEU A 7 -1.97 5.63 13.60
N GLU A 8 -3.28 5.85 13.42
CA GLU A 8 -4.17 6.33 14.48
C GLU A 8 -4.39 5.29 15.58
N MET A 9 -4.51 4.01 15.22
CA MET A 9 -4.62 2.90 16.18
C MET A 9 -3.36 2.73 17.04
N HIS A 10 -2.20 3.11 16.51
CA HIS A 10 -0.89 3.02 17.18
C HIS A 10 -0.24 4.40 17.35
N GLY A 11 -1.04 5.39 17.76
CA GLY A 11 -0.58 6.77 17.92
C GLY A 11 0.60 6.93 18.88
N ASP A 12 0.72 6.03 19.88
CA ASP A 12 1.81 5.99 20.86
C ASP A 12 3.20 5.82 20.21
N LEU A 13 3.26 5.17 19.05
CA LEU A 13 4.50 5.04 18.28
C LEU A 13 4.95 6.38 17.68
N TYR A 14 4.05 7.35 17.58
CA TYR A 14 4.25 8.62 16.88
C TYR A 14 4.12 9.86 17.75
N ASP A 15 3.97 9.73 19.08
CA ASP A 15 3.77 10.83 20.03
C ASP A 15 4.78 12.00 19.93
N ARG A 16 5.99 11.73 19.43
CA ARG A 16 7.05 12.73 19.26
C ARG A 16 7.09 13.39 17.88
N HIS A 17 6.16 13.05 16.99
CA HIS A 17 6.08 13.60 15.64
C HIS A 17 5.11 14.79 15.60
N ASP A 18 5.34 15.68 14.63
CA ASP A 18 4.39 16.75 14.31
C ASP A 18 3.08 16.15 13.78
N SER A 19 1.96 16.48 14.41
CA SER A 19 0.64 15.98 14.04
C SER A 19 0.23 16.37 12.62
N VAL A 20 0.70 17.53 12.13
CA VAL A 20 0.46 17.96 10.75
C VAL A 20 1.14 17.01 9.77
N ALA A 21 2.37 16.60 10.08
CA ALA A 21 3.13 15.66 9.28
C ALA A 21 2.55 14.25 9.27
N LEU A 22 1.77 13.88 10.30
CA LEU A 22 1.09 12.59 10.38
C LEU A 22 -0.24 12.54 9.62
N SER A 23 -0.84 13.69 9.33
CA SER A 23 -2.12 13.75 8.60
C SER A 23 -2.04 13.07 7.23
N TRP A 24 -3.11 12.35 6.85
CA TRP A 24 -3.13 11.62 5.59
C TRP A 24 -2.83 12.52 4.40
N GLN A 25 -3.50 13.67 4.31
CA GLN A 25 -3.32 14.61 3.20
C GLN A 25 -1.86 15.03 3.04
N HIS A 26 -1.18 15.40 4.14
CA HIS A 26 0.22 15.79 4.09
C HIS A 26 1.11 14.64 3.61
N ARG A 27 0.92 13.44 4.16
CA ARG A 27 1.71 12.26 3.78
C ARG A 27 1.48 11.87 2.32
N TYR A 28 0.22 11.88 1.86
CA TYR A 28 -0.15 11.59 0.49
C TYR A 28 0.53 12.55 -0.50
N ASP A 29 0.50 13.87 -0.24
CA ASP A 29 1.14 14.86 -1.10
C ASP A 29 2.65 14.63 -1.22
N ARG A 30 3.31 14.26 -0.10
CA ARG A 30 4.74 13.93 -0.08
C ARG A 30 5.04 12.64 -0.85
N LEU A 31 4.23 11.60 -0.67
CA LEU A 31 4.37 10.32 -1.37
C LEU A 31 4.18 10.49 -2.89
N MET A 32 3.15 11.23 -3.31
CA MET A 32 2.92 11.52 -4.73
C MET A 32 4.06 12.34 -5.32
N ALA A 33 4.59 13.33 -4.60
CA ALA A 33 5.75 14.10 -5.06
C ALA A 33 6.98 13.19 -5.28
N GLU A 34 7.25 12.26 -4.37
CA GLU A 34 8.37 11.32 -4.47
C GLU A 34 8.17 10.32 -5.62
N ILE A 35 6.99 9.72 -5.75
CA ILE A 35 6.70 8.77 -6.84
C ILE A 35 6.78 9.47 -8.20
N ASN A 36 6.24 10.69 -8.32
CA ASN A 36 6.30 11.47 -9.55
C ASN A 36 7.72 11.94 -9.90
N LEU A 37 8.60 12.11 -8.91
CA LEU A 37 10.01 12.41 -9.14
C LEU A 37 10.75 11.18 -9.67
N VAL A 38 10.56 10.03 -9.01
CA VAL A 38 11.23 8.76 -9.35
C VAL A 38 10.74 8.20 -10.69
N ARG A 39 9.43 8.30 -10.98
CA ARG A 39 8.77 7.72 -12.15
C ARG A 39 9.10 6.23 -12.34
N PRO A 40 8.77 5.39 -11.35
CA PRO A 40 9.15 3.97 -11.38
C PRO A 40 8.38 3.19 -12.45
N ASP A 41 9.04 2.36 -13.27
CA ASP A 41 8.28 1.55 -14.24
C ASP A 41 7.45 0.44 -13.56
N ILE A 42 7.89 -0.01 -12.37
CA ILE A 42 7.16 -0.89 -11.43
C ILE A 42 7.26 -0.30 -10.02
N LEU A 43 6.13 -0.11 -9.34
CA LEU A 43 6.03 0.41 -7.98
C LEU A 43 5.32 -0.60 -7.08
N CYS A 44 5.98 -1.03 -6.00
CA CYS A 44 5.39 -1.89 -4.99
C CYS A 44 5.12 -1.09 -3.72
N LEU A 45 3.87 -1.04 -3.26
CA LEU A 45 3.47 -0.39 -2.02
C LEU A 45 3.06 -1.43 -0.98
N GLN A 46 3.43 -1.20 0.28
CA GLN A 46 2.95 -1.96 1.44
C GLN A 46 2.17 -1.03 2.36
N GLU A 47 1.33 -1.62 3.20
CA GLU A 47 0.40 -0.95 4.11
C GLU A 47 -0.64 -0.08 3.39
N LEU A 48 -0.87 -0.21 2.08
CA LEU A 48 -1.83 0.64 1.36
C LEU A 48 -3.26 0.42 1.90
N GLN A 49 -3.84 1.45 2.52
CA GLN A 49 -5.23 1.42 2.97
C GLN A 49 -6.21 1.28 1.79
N ASP A 50 -7.21 0.43 1.98
CA ASP A 50 -8.17 0.03 0.93
C ASP A 50 -8.98 1.22 0.36
N ASP A 51 -9.41 2.15 1.22
CA ASP A 51 -10.16 3.36 0.83
C ASP A 51 -9.29 4.42 0.15
N HIS A 52 -7.97 4.42 0.37
CA HIS A 52 -7.02 5.30 -0.32
C HIS A 52 -6.58 4.76 -1.69
N ARG A 53 -6.91 3.51 -2.02
CA ARG A 53 -6.49 2.86 -3.28
C ARG A 53 -6.92 3.63 -4.53
N GLU A 54 -8.16 4.14 -4.53
CA GLU A 54 -8.68 4.94 -5.64
C GLU A 54 -7.90 6.24 -5.78
N GLN A 55 -7.55 6.89 -4.67
CA GLN A 55 -6.75 8.11 -4.66
C GLN A 55 -5.39 7.89 -5.31
N PHE A 56 -4.69 6.80 -4.99
CA PHE A 56 -3.43 6.42 -5.65
C PHE A 56 -3.62 6.15 -7.15
N SER A 57 -4.66 5.40 -7.51
CA SER A 57 -4.92 5.06 -8.91
C SER A 57 -5.15 6.31 -9.75
N ASN A 58 -5.88 7.29 -9.20
CA ASN A 58 -6.10 8.59 -9.83
C ASN A 58 -4.83 9.46 -9.85
N GLY A 59 -4.08 9.52 -8.76
CA GLY A 59 -2.83 10.28 -8.66
C GLY A 59 -1.74 9.80 -9.61
N LEU A 60 -1.74 8.52 -9.95
CA LEU A 60 -0.75 7.88 -10.83
C LEU A 60 -1.25 7.69 -12.28
N ALA A 61 -2.46 8.15 -12.61
CA ALA A 61 -3.09 7.92 -13.91
C ALA A 61 -2.26 8.42 -15.11
N ASN A 62 -1.44 9.45 -14.92
CA ASN A 62 -0.62 10.07 -15.97
C ASN A 62 0.42 9.13 -16.61
N PHE A 63 0.73 8.00 -15.99
CA PHE A 63 1.73 7.04 -16.46
C PHE A 63 1.13 5.73 -16.97
N ASN A 64 -0.20 5.66 -17.15
CA ASN A 64 -0.89 4.47 -17.64
C ASN A 64 -0.54 3.19 -16.85
N TYR A 65 -0.47 3.29 -15.51
CA TYR A 65 -0.22 2.13 -14.67
C TYR A 65 -1.42 1.17 -14.68
N GLY A 66 -1.14 -0.12 -14.78
CA GLY A 66 -1.99 -1.17 -14.23
C GLY A 66 -1.73 -1.31 -12.74
N VAL A 67 -2.70 -1.86 -12.00
CA VAL A 67 -2.58 -2.07 -10.57
C VAL A 67 -3.09 -3.47 -10.19
N LEU A 68 -2.31 -4.16 -9.37
CA LEU A 68 -2.72 -5.31 -8.58
C LEU A 68 -2.78 -4.88 -7.12
N TYR A 69 -3.75 -5.41 -6.37
CA TYR A 69 -3.91 -5.11 -4.96
C TYR A 69 -4.42 -6.33 -4.20
N LYS A 70 -3.73 -6.67 -3.11
CA LYS A 70 -4.14 -7.69 -2.16
C LYS A 70 -4.31 -7.06 -0.79
N LYS A 71 -5.56 -6.91 -0.36
CA LYS A 71 -5.89 -6.56 1.01
C LYS A 71 -5.47 -7.68 1.95
N ARG A 72 -4.99 -7.34 3.13
CA ARG A 72 -4.80 -8.31 4.20
C ARG A 72 -6.14 -8.92 4.61
N THR A 73 -6.08 -10.17 5.03
CA THR A 73 -7.25 -10.92 5.52
C THR A 73 -7.71 -10.42 6.89
N GLY A 74 -8.89 -10.88 7.32
CA GLY A 74 -9.49 -10.47 8.59
C GLY A 74 -10.04 -9.04 8.57
N ASP A 75 -9.82 -8.31 9.66
CA ASP A 75 -10.31 -6.94 9.88
C ASP A 75 -9.30 -5.84 9.49
N LYS A 76 -8.24 -6.21 8.76
CA LYS A 76 -7.14 -5.30 8.45
C LYS A 76 -7.54 -4.31 7.35
N PRO A 77 -7.29 -3.00 7.54
CA PRO A 77 -7.70 -1.97 6.59
C PRO A 77 -6.75 -1.87 5.39
N ASP A 78 -5.59 -2.50 5.48
CA ASP A 78 -4.44 -2.30 4.61
C ASP A 78 -4.06 -3.55 3.79
N GLY A 79 -3.24 -3.35 2.77
CA GLY A 79 -2.74 -4.39 1.90
C GLY A 79 -1.43 -4.04 1.23
N CYS A 80 -1.10 -4.78 0.17
CA CYS A 80 -0.01 -4.47 -0.72
C CYS A 80 -0.52 -4.29 -2.16
N ALA A 81 0.19 -3.44 -2.92
CA ALA A 81 -0.14 -3.16 -4.31
C ALA A 81 1.10 -3.21 -5.19
N ILE A 82 0.91 -3.62 -6.44
CA ILE A 82 1.91 -3.54 -7.51
C ILE A 82 1.32 -2.69 -8.62
N PHE A 83 1.96 -1.55 -8.92
CA PHE A 83 1.67 -0.74 -10.08
C PHE A 83 2.73 -1.02 -11.14
N PHE A 84 2.32 -1.20 -12.40
CA PHE A 84 3.24 -1.45 -13.53
C PHE A 84 2.79 -0.69 -14.77
N ARG A 85 3.73 -0.10 -15.49
CA ARG A 85 3.44 0.68 -16.71
C ARG A 85 2.93 -0.22 -17.83
N ARG A 86 1.66 -0.03 -18.24
CA ARG A 86 1.03 -0.87 -19.29
C ARG A 86 1.59 -0.64 -20.68
N ASP A 87 2.29 0.47 -20.90
CA ASP A 87 3.00 0.73 -22.13
C ASP A 87 4.37 0.03 -22.21
N LEU A 88 4.86 -0.51 -21.09
CA LEU A 88 6.12 -1.25 -21.00
C LEU A 88 5.94 -2.74 -20.66
N PHE A 89 4.92 -3.06 -19.88
CA PHE A 89 4.67 -4.42 -19.37
C PHE A 89 3.25 -4.87 -19.66
N GLU A 90 3.13 -6.15 -20.04
CA GLU A 90 1.88 -6.88 -20.06
C GLU A 90 1.83 -7.78 -18.83
N LEU A 91 0.70 -7.76 -18.11
CA LEU A 91 0.47 -8.67 -17.01
C LEU A 91 0.10 -10.05 -17.57
N VAL A 92 0.99 -11.03 -17.40
CA VAL A 92 0.77 -12.41 -17.87
C VAL A 92 0.05 -13.25 -16.82
N ASP A 93 0.51 -13.19 -15.57
CA ASP A 93 -0.05 -13.94 -14.44
C ASP A 93 0.28 -13.23 -13.11
N TYR A 94 -0.47 -13.54 -12.06
CA TYR A 94 -0.17 -13.13 -10.69
C TYR A 94 -0.81 -14.08 -9.68
N GLN A 95 -0.24 -14.14 -8.47
CA GLN A 95 -0.77 -14.93 -7.38
C GLN A 95 -0.90 -14.13 -6.08
N ASP A 96 -2.09 -14.20 -5.50
CA ASP A 96 -2.32 -13.81 -4.12
C ASP A 96 -1.79 -14.87 -3.17
N VAL A 97 -1.06 -14.45 -2.14
CA VAL A 97 -0.60 -15.34 -1.07
C VAL A 97 -1.15 -14.85 0.26
N GLU A 98 -1.79 -15.75 0.99
CA GLU A 98 -2.22 -15.55 2.38
C GLU A 98 -1.36 -16.42 3.28
N TYR A 99 -0.62 -15.79 4.19
CA TYR A 99 0.34 -16.50 5.04
C TYR A 99 -0.26 -17.06 6.32
N TYR A 100 -1.50 -16.67 6.67
CA TYR A 100 -2.09 -17.01 7.95
C TYR A 100 -2.24 -18.53 8.14
N GLN A 101 -1.56 -19.05 9.16
CA GLN A 101 -1.63 -20.44 9.60
C GLN A 101 -1.79 -20.47 11.12
N PRO A 102 -3.02 -20.65 11.64
CA PRO A 102 -3.31 -20.50 13.07
C PRO A 102 -2.54 -21.47 13.98
N SER A 103 -2.09 -22.60 13.45
CA SER A 103 -1.31 -23.61 14.16
C SER A 103 0.19 -23.34 14.19
N VAL A 104 0.67 -22.34 13.43
CA VAL A 104 2.10 -22.01 13.30
C VAL A 104 2.34 -20.64 13.91
N LYS A 105 2.97 -20.59 15.09
CA LYS A 105 3.21 -19.34 15.85
C LYS A 105 3.90 -18.22 15.05
N LEU A 106 4.74 -18.55 14.08
CA LEU A 106 5.41 -17.54 13.23
C LEU A 106 4.50 -16.97 12.15
N LEU A 107 3.40 -17.66 11.82
CA LEU A 107 2.47 -17.36 10.74
C LEU A 107 1.05 -17.13 11.29
N ASP A 108 0.92 -16.74 12.56
CA ASP A 108 -0.36 -16.49 13.22
C ASP A 108 -0.93 -15.09 12.95
N ARG A 109 -0.42 -14.42 11.91
CA ARG A 109 -0.82 -13.07 11.49
C ARG A 109 -1.38 -13.09 10.07
N GLU A 110 -2.33 -12.20 9.85
CA GLU A 110 -3.01 -11.95 8.56
C GLU A 110 -2.09 -11.24 7.54
N ASN A 111 -0.89 -11.77 7.32
CA ASN A 111 0.05 -11.24 6.35
C ASN A 111 -0.30 -11.77 4.96
N VAL A 112 -0.07 -10.95 3.93
CA VAL A 112 -0.35 -11.29 2.54
C VAL A 112 0.79 -10.86 1.62
N ALA A 113 0.85 -11.44 0.42
CA ALA A 113 1.72 -11.00 -0.67
C ALA A 113 1.03 -11.06 -2.03
N LEU A 114 1.62 -10.35 -2.97
CA LEU A 114 1.39 -10.44 -4.41
C LEU A 114 2.69 -10.92 -5.06
N ILE A 115 2.60 -11.95 -5.90
CA ILE A 115 3.73 -12.52 -6.66
C ILE A 115 3.38 -12.53 -8.15
#